data_AF-A0AAU7U7U0-F1
#
_entry.id   AF-A0AAU7U7U0-F1
#
_cell.length_a   1.000
_cell.length_b   1.000
_cell.length_c   1.000
_cell.angle_alpha   90.00
_cell.angle_beta   90.00
_cell.angle_gamma   90.00
#
_symmetry.space_group_name_H-M   'P 1'
#
loop_
_entity.id
_entity.type
_entity.pdbx_description
1 polymer ?
#
loop_
_entity_poly.entity_id
_entity_poly.type
_entity_poly.pdbx_seq_one_letter_code
_entity_poly.pdbx_strand_id
1 'polypeptide(L)'
;MSLTLPQSLSSELFGVLPELSLGAIFGYCAGYAIKKIGRMTLLLVGLLFLAVQILAWQGLVTVHWSELQARAAPWLQQGGQQLSGWGLKVLTTNLPFGGAFVAALLVGLRAR
;
A
#
# COMPACT_ATOMS: atom_id res chain seq x y z
N MET A 1 8.95 0.67 41.29
CA MET A 1 7.56 0.27 40.99
C MET A 1 7.61 -0.59 39.73
N SER A 2 7.93 -1.87 39.88
CA SER A 2 8.01 -2.82 38.76
C SER A 2 6.59 -3.09 38.27
N LEU A 3 6.27 -2.61 37.08
CA LEU A 3 5.02 -2.89 36.38
C LEU A 3 5.00 -4.38 35.99
N THR A 4 4.75 -5.26 36.96
CA THR A 4 4.50 -6.68 36.69
C THR A 4 3.10 -6.77 36.11
N LEU A 5 3.02 -6.90 34.79
CA LEU A 5 1.77 -7.23 34.11
C LEU A 5 1.15 -8.48 34.77
N PRO A 6 -0.18 -8.56 34.89
CA PRO A 6 -0.84 -9.77 35.37
C PRO A 6 -0.40 -10.96 34.50
N GLN A 7 -0.05 -12.08 35.13
CA GLN A 7 0.57 -13.25 34.48
C GLN A 7 -0.20 -13.76 33.25
N SER A 8 -1.51 -13.53 33.19
CA SER A 8 -2.38 -13.84 32.06
C SER A 8 -2.07 -13.02 30.79
N LEU A 9 -1.68 -11.75 30.90
CA LEU A 9 -1.37 -10.92 29.73
C LEU A 9 -0.03 -11.31 29.08
N SER A 10 0.95 -11.73 29.89
CA SER A 10 2.23 -12.21 29.36
C SER A 10 2.06 -13.45 28.50
N SER A 11 1.29 -14.45 28.95
CA SER A 11 1.09 -15.69 28.20
C SER A 11 0.36 -15.45 26.87
N GLU A 12 -0.65 -14.59 26.86
CA GLU A 12 -1.38 -14.22 25.64
C GLU A 12 -0.46 -13.49 24.63
N LEU A 13 0.39 -12.57 25.12
CA LEU A 13 1.35 -11.84 24.30
C LEU A 13 2.41 -12.77 23.71
N PHE A 14 2.95 -13.69 24.51
CA PHE A 14 3.90 -14.70 24.02
C PHE A 14 3.26 -15.64 22.98
N GLY A 15 1.95 -15.89 23.08
CA GLY A 15 1.18 -16.65 22.09
C GLY A 15 1.03 -15.97 20.74
N VAL A 16 0.80 -14.65 20.70
CA VAL A 16 0.62 -13.89 19.44
C VAL A 16 1.93 -13.33 18.86
N LEU A 17 3.03 -13.36 19.64
CA LEU A 17 4.33 -12.81 19.26
C LEU A 17 4.89 -13.35 17.92
N PRO A 18 4.77 -14.65 17.58
CA PRO A 18 5.26 -15.16 16.31
C PRO A 18 4.54 -14.54 15.10
N GLU A 19 3.21 -14.44 15.18
CA GLU A 19 2.38 -13.85 14.12
C GLU A 19 2.63 -12.35 13.95
N LEU A 20 2.77 -11.63 15.07
CA LEU A 20 3.14 -10.21 15.06
C LEU A 20 4.49 -9.98 14.38
N SER A 21 5.48 -10.81 14.70
CA SER A 21 6.83 -10.69 14.17
C SER A 21 6.89 -10.98 12.67
N LEU A 22 6.24 -12.06 12.22
CA LEU A 22 6.17 -12.40 10.79
C LEU A 22 5.39 -11.34 10.01
N GLY A 23 4.24 -10.90 10.54
CA GLY A 23 3.44 -9.83 9.95
C GLY A 23 4.27 -8.57 9.78
N ALA A 24 4.99 -8.15 10.82
CA ALA A 24 5.83 -6.96 10.76
C ALA A 24 6.95 -7.06 9.71
N ILE A 25 7.68 -8.19 9.66
CA ILE A 25 8.78 -8.38 8.70
C ILE A 25 8.25 -8.35 7.26
N PHE A 26 7.21 -9.14 6.96
CA PHE A 26 6.64 -9.18 5.62
C PHE A 26 6.00 -7.86 5.23
N GLY A 27 5.32 -7.19 6.17
CA GLY A 27 4.73 -5.88 5.97
C GLY A 27 5.79 -4.87 5.56
N TYR A 28 6.87 -4.76 6.34
CA TYR A 28 7.98 -3.87 6.04
C TYR A 28 8.62 -4.14 4.68
N CYS A 29 8.94 -5.40 4.39
CA CYS A 29 9.52 -5.81 3.10
C CYS A 29 8.60 -5.46 1.92
N ALA A 30 7.30 -5.77 2.03
CA ALA A 30 6.31 -5.44 1.01
C ALA A 30 6.19 -3.93 0.81
N GLY A 31 6.09 -3.16 1.90
CA GLY A 31 6.03 -1.70 1.84
C GLY A 31 7.25 -1.08 1.17
N TYR A 32 8.45 -1.56 1.50
CA TYR A 32 9.69 -1.08 0.88
C TYR A 32 9.75 -1.41 -0.62
N ALA A 33 9.35 -2.62 -1.01
CA ALA A 33 9.29 -3.02 -2.42
C ALA A 33 8.30 -2.16 -3.21
N ILE A 34 7.09 -1.93 -2.66
CA ILE A 34 6.07 -1.05 -3.25
C ILE A 34 6.63 0.37 -3.40
N LYS A 35 7.35 0.90 -2.40
CA LYS A 35 7.97 2.23 -2.50
C LYS A 35 8.93 2.33 -3.68
N LYS A 36 9.79 1.32 -3.86
CA LYS A 36 10.82 1.33 -4.91
C LYS A 36 10.19 1.26 -6.31
N ILE A 37 9.23 0.36 -6.50
CA ILE A 37 8.50 0.20 -7.76
C ILE A 37 7.64 1.44 -8.03
N GLY A 38 6.91 1.91 -7.02
CA GLY A 38 6.04 3.08 -7.10
C GLY A 38 6.80 4.33 -7.53
N ARG A 39 7.99 4.60 -6.97
CA ARG A 39 8.83 5.72 -7.41
C ARG A 39 9.18 5.63 -8.90
N MET A 40 9.57 4.45 -9.38
CA MET A 40 9.90 4.24 -10.80
C MET A 40 8.67 4.48 -11.69
N THR A 41 7.52 3.91 -11.33
CA THR A 41 6.27 4.07 -12.08
C THR A 41 5.80 5.52 -12.11
N LEU A 42 5.86 6.23 -10.97
CA LEU A 42 5.53 7.66 -10.88
C LEU A 42 6.40 8.50 -11.81
N LEU A 43 7.70 8.23 -11.87
CA LEU A 43 8.62 8.91 -12.78
C LEU A 43 8.27 8.64 -14.25
N LEU A 44 8.02 7.37 -14.61
CA LEU A 44 7.64 7.00 -15.98
C LEU A 44 6.32 7.63 -16.41
N VAL A 45 5.29 7.58 -15.56
CA VAL A 45 3.98 8.18 -15.84
C VAL A 45 4.09 9.71 -15.94
N GLY A 46 4.84 10.35 -15.04
CA GLY A 46 5.08 11.79 -15.09
C GLY A 46 5.82 12.20 -16.36
N LEU A 47 6.86 11.46 -16.76
CA LEU A 47 7.61 11.72 -17.98
C LEU A 47 6.74 11.54 -19.23
N LEU A 48 5.94 10.47 -19.28
CA LEU A 48 4.98 10.24 -20.36
C LEU A 48 3.96 11.37 -20.44
N PHE A 49 3.45 11.83 -19.29
CA PHE A 49 2.55 12.96 -19.23
C PHE A 49 3.21 14.23 -19.81
N LEU A 50 4.43 14.57 -19.39
CA LEU A 50 5.18 15.69 -19.96
C LEU A 50 5.34 15.58 -21.47
N ALA A 51 5.71 14.39 -21.99
CA ALA A 51 5.84 14.17 -23.42
C ALA A 51 4.52 14.43 -24.17
N VAL A 52 3.40 13.90 -23.66
CA VAL A 52 2.07 14.15 -24.23
C VAL A 52 1.73 15.64 -24.22
N GLN A 53 2.03 16.36 -23.12
CA GLN A 53 1.78 17.81 -23.05
C GLN A 53 2.58 18.59 -24.10
N ILE A 54 3.84 18.22 -24.34
CA ILE A 54 4.68 18.86 -25.37
C ILE A 54 4.10 18.59 -26.78
N LEU A 55 3.72 17.34 -27.07
CA LEU A 55 3.12 16.98 -28.36
C LEU A 55 1.78 17.71 -28.58
N ALA A 56 0.97 17.84 -27.52
CA ALA A 56 -0.28 18.58 -27.57
C ALA A 56 -0.05 20.08 -27.79
N TRP A 57 0.97 20.67 -27.16
CA TRP A 57 1.31 22.08 -27.36
C TRP A 57 1.78 22.38 -28.79
N GLN A 58 2.47 21.43 -29.43
CA GLN A 58 2.85 21.53 -30.84
C GLN A 58 1.68 21.26 -31.82
N GLY A 59 0.50 20.91 -31.31
CA GLY A 59 -0.67 20.58 -32.13
C GLY A 59 -0.58 19.21 -32.83
N LEU A 60 0.38 18.37 -32.47
CA LEU A 60 0.55 17.02 -33.05
C LEU A 60 -0.48 16.02 -32.49
N VAL A 61 -0.99 16.25 -31.28
CA VAL A 61 -1.92 15.35 -30.58
C VAL A 61 -3.03 16.14 -29.90
N THR A 62 -4.28 15.68 -30.03
CA THR A 62 -5.45 16.23 -29.34
C THR A 62 -5.87 15.31 -28.20
N VAL A 63 -5.87 15.81 -26.96
CA VAL A 63 -6.20 15.02 -25.77
C VAL A 63 -7.70 15.11 -25.46
N HIS A 64 -8.41 14.00 -25.61
CA HIS A 64 -9.82 13.87 -25.28
C HIS A 64 -10.00 13.43 -23.82
N TRP A 65 -10.06 14.39 -22.91
CA TRP A 65 -10.12 14.13 -21.47
C TRP A 65 -11.35 13.31 -21.02
N SER A 66 -12.49 13.48 -21.68
CA SER A 66 -13.72 12.75 -21.39
C SER A 66 -13.58 11.25 -21.66
N GLU A 67 -13.04 10.88 -22.82
CA GLU A 67 -12.78 9.48 -23.18
C GLU A 67 -11.70 8.86 -22.30
N LEU A 68 -10.65 9.62 -22.00
CA LEU A 68 -9.59 9.18 -21.11
C LEU A 68 -10.14 8.85 -19.72
N GLN A 69 -10.97 9.73 -19.16
CA GLN A 69 -11.61 9.51 -17.87
C GLN A 69 -12.56 8.31 -17.91
N ALA A 70 -13.38 8.17 -18.96
CA ALA A 70 -14.30 7.04 -19.09
C ALA A 70 -13.56 5.69 -19.13
N ARG A 71 -12.38 5.63 -19.74
CA ARG A 71 -11.55 4.42 -19.78
C ARG A 71 -10.76 4.19 -18.49
N ALA A 72 -10.30 5.25 -17.84
CA ALA A 72 -9.51 5.16 -16.61
C ALA A 72 -10.37 4.90 -15.35
N ALA A 73 -11.58 5.44 -15.30
CA ALA A 73 -12.50 5.32 -14.17
C ALA A 73 -12.74 3.87 -13.69
N PRO A 74 -13.07 2.89 -14.56
CA PRO A 74 -13.30 1.52 -14.10
C PRO A 74 -12.04 0.89 -13.52
N TRP A 75 -10.86 1.17 -14.09
CA TRP A 75 -9.58 0.68 -13.57
C TRP A 75 -9.28 1.24 -12.17
N LEU A 76 -9.50 2.54 -11.98
CA LEU A 76 -9.33 3.20 -10.68
C LEU A 76 -10.31 2.67 -9.63
N GLN A 77 -11.59 2.51 -10.00
CA GLN A 77 -12.62 1.99 -9.09
C GLN A 77 -12.36 0.53 -8.70
N GLN A 78 -12.04 -0.33 -9.67
CA GLN A 78 -11.74 -1.73 -9.42
C GLN A 78 -10.51 -1.89 -8.53
N GLY A 79 -9.43 -1.14 -8.80
CA GLY A 79 -8.23 -1.15 -7.96
C GLY A 79 -8.52 -0.71 -6.53
N GLY A 80 -9.30 0.36 -6.35
CA GLY A 80 -9.71 0.85 -5.03
C GLY A 80 -10.55 -0.17 -4.25
N GLN A 81 -11.50 -0.83 -4.92
CA GLN A 81 -12.38 -1.81 -4.28
C GLN A 81 -11.67 -3.13 -3.97
N GLN A 82 -10.72 -3.56 -4.81
CA GLN A 82 -9.86 -4.71 -4.52
C GLN A 82 -8.94 -4.44 -3.32
N LEU A 83 -8.33 -3.25 -3.27
CA LEU A 83 -7.44 -2.87 -2.16
C LEU A 83 -8.22 -2.77 -0.84
N SER A 84 -9.40 -2.16 -0.85
CA SER A 84 -10.24 -2.06 0.35
C SER A 84 -10.74 -3.44 0.81
N GLY A 85 -11.19 -4.28 -0.12
CA GLY A 85 -11.62 -5.65 0.17
C GLY A 85 -10.49 -6.52 0.74
N TRP A 86 -9.30 -6.46 0.14
CA TRP A 86 -8.11 -7.14 0.65
C TRP A 86 -7.72 -6.61 2.04
N GLY A 87 -7.70 -5.29 2.25
CA GLY A 87 -7.35 -4.69 3.52
C GLY A 87 -8.29 -5.10 4.64
N LEU A 88 -9.60 -5.07 4.38
CA LEU A 88 -10.61 -5.57 5.32
C LEU A 88 -10.41 -7.06 5.62
N LYS A 89 -10.14 -7.88 4.60
CA LYS A 89 -9.91 -9.33 4.77
C LYS A 89 -8.68 -9.63 5.61
N VAL A 90 -7.58 -8.90 5.41
CA VAL A 90 -6.35 -9.05 6.20
C VAL A 90 -6.59 -8.68 7.66
N LEU A 91 -7.37 -7.62 7.92
CA LEU A 91 -7.72 -7.19 9.28
C LEU A 91 -8.69 -8.14 9.99
N THR A 92 -9.62 -8.76 9.27
CA THR A 92 -10.66 -9.63 9.87
C THR A 92 -10.23 -11.10 10.00
N THR A 93 -9.27 -11.57 9.20
CA THR A 93 -8.85 -12.99 9.21
C THR A 93 -7.87 -13.31 10.34
N ASN A 94 -6.91 -12.41 10.64
CA ASN A 94 -5.99 -12.52 11.78
C ASN A 94 -5.62 -11.12 12.25
N LEU A 95 -6.32 -10.61 13.26
CA LEU A 95 -6.07 -9.26 13.79
C LEU A 95 -4.60 -9.02 14.20
N PRO A 96 -3.91 -9.94 14.91
CA PRO A 96 -2.52 -9.74 15.33
C PRO A 96 -1.60 -9.64 14.11
N PHE A 97 -1.59 -10.66 13.25
CA PHE A 97 -0.78 -10.68 12.03
C PHE A 97 -1.11 -9.51 11.10
N GLY A 98 -2.38 -9.31 10.77
CA GLY A 98 -2.85 -8.30 9.82
C GLY A 98 -2.59 -6.88 10.30
N GLY A 99 -2.80 -6.62 11.60
CA GLY A 99 -2.49 -5.33 12.21
C GLY A 99 -0.99 -5.02 12.18
N ALA A 100 -0.14 -5.97 12.58
CA ALA A 100 1.31 -5.82 12.51
C ALA A 100 1.81 -5.65 11.08
N PHE A 101 1.25 -6.41 10.13
CA PHE A 101 1.57 -6.33 8.72
C PHE A 101 1.23 -4.95 8.14
N VAL A 102 0.01 -4.44 8.33
CA VAL A 102 -0.39 -3.14 7.80
C VAL A 102 0.44 -2.02 8.42
N ALA A 103 0.66 -2.05 9.75
CA ALA A 103 1.49 -1.07 10.43
C ALA A 103 2.92 -1.05 9.87
N ALA A 104 3.56 -2.22 9.74
CA ALA A 104 4.91 -2.30 9.21
C ALA A 104 4.99 -2.00 7.70
N LEU A 105 3.94 -2.30 6.93
CA LEU A 105 3.83 -1.90 5.52
C LEU A 105 3.84 -0.39 5.36
N LEU A 106 3.08 0.35 6.18
CA LEU A 106 3.10 1.82 6.19
C LEU A 106 4.48 2.36 6.56
N VAL A 107 5.16 1.73 7.53
CA VAL A 107 6.53 2.07 7.90
C VAL A 107 7.50 1.81 6.73
N GLY A 108 7.40 0.64 6.07
CA GLY A 108 8.22 0.30 4.90
C GLY A 108 8.02 1.25 3.72
N LEU A 109 6.78 1.71 3.49
CA LEU A 109 6.47 2.74 2.51
C LEU A 109 7.15 4.09 2.82
N ARG A 110 7.34 4.40 4.11
CA ARG A 110 7.99 5.64 4.57
C ARG A 110 9.50 5.51 4.76
N ALA A 111 10.04 4.30 4.87
CA ALA A 111 11.47 4.03 5.04
C ALA A 111 12.28 4.72 3.95
N ARG A 112 13.22 5.61 4.30
CA ARG A 112 13.85 6.59 3.39
C ARG A 112 14.40 5.96 2.12
#